data_AF-A0A2L0H6I1-F1
#
_entry.id   AF-A0A2L0H6I1-F1
#
_cell.length_a   1.000
_cell.length_b   1.000
_cell.length_c   1.000
_cell.angle_alpha   90.00
_cell.angle_beta   90.00
_cell.angle_gamma   90.00
#
_symmetry.space_group_name_H-M   'P 1'
#
loop_
_entity.id
_entity.type
_entity.pdbx_description
1 polymer ?
#
loop_
_entity_poly.entity_id
_entity_poly.type
_entity_poly.pdbx_seq_one_letter_code
_entity_poly.pdbx_strand_id
1 'polypeptide(L)'
;MTLLTVINEVADIVSLDRFDSVYGTNDPNAQTMVALAEEAGAEIARRADWKRMLTTHAVSASPELLPADYQRLAPGGAVRAADGHFFRPIANGAQWAVIVGIASAEPYCHLRGREMHFSPAAFAAGATIEYVSKNWVLGDPYEERDTFRADDDTTLFPEWLLKKGLIWRWKRQKGLSFEDNLAEFEADLLQEINADRGTS
;
A
#
# COMPACT_ATOMS: atom_id res chain seq x y z
N MET A 1 6.49 -2.06 -15.95
CA MET A 1 6.15 -0.92 -16.84
C MET A 1 6.40 0.36 -16.05
N THR A 2 7.14 1.32 -16.61
CA THR A 2 7.48 2.56 -15.87
C THR A 2 6.34 3.57 -15.92
N LEU A 3 6.36 4.58 -15.05
CA LEU A 3 5.41 5.68 -15.04
C LEU A 3 5.31 6.37 -16.41
N LEU A 4 6.46 6.72 -17.02
CA LEU A 4 6.49 7.35 -18.33
C LEU A 4 5.82 6.48 -19.39
N THR A 5 6.06 5.17 -19.34
CA THR A 5 5.45 4.21 -20.27
C THR A 5 3.93 4.18 -20.09
N VAL A 6 3.44 4.10 -18.85
CA VAL A 6 2.00 4.12 -18.54
C VAL A 6 1.35 5.40 -19.06
N ILE A 7 1.94 6.56 -18.76
CA ILE A 7 1.37 7.84 -19.18
C ILE A 7 1.34 7.97 -20.71
N ASN A 8 2.40 7.55 -21.41
CA ASN A 8 2.44 7.59 -22.87
C ASN A 8 1.42 6.64 -23.51
N GLU A 9 1.20 5.45 -22.93
CA GLU A 9 0.13 4.56 -23.39
C GLU A 9 -1.28 5.15 -23.18
N VAL A 10 -1.48 5.94 -22.11
CA VAL A 10 -2.74 6.67 -21.92
C VAL A 10 -2.84 7.83 -22.90
N ALA A 11 -1.76 8.58 -23.14
CA ALA A 11 -1.70 9.70 -24.07
C ALA A 11 -2.16 9.27 -25.47
N ASP A 12 -1.71 8.11 -25.95
CA ASP A 12 -2.15 7.52 -27.22
C ASP A 12 -3.67 7.27 -27.27
N ILE A 13 -4.29 6.89 -26.15
CA ILE A 13 -5.73 6.63 -26.05
C ILE A 13 -6.54 7.92 -25.98
N VAL A 14 -6.04 8.92 -25.25
CA VAL A 14 -6.73 10.19 -25.01
C VAL A 14 -6.39 11.28 -26.03
N SER A 15 -5.65 10.93 -27.08
CA SER A 15 -5.21 11.84 -28.14
C SER A 15 -4.35 13.02 -27.64
N LEU A 16 -3.46 12.74 -26.69
CA LEU A 16 -2.36 13.63 -26.32
C LEU A 16 -1.08 13.20 -27.04
N ASP A 17 -0.17 14.15 -27.29
CA ASP A 17 1.16 13.81 -27.75
C ASP A 17 1.92 13.03 -26.67
N ARG A 18 2.80 12.12 -27.11
CA ARG A 18 3.70 11.42 -26.19
C ARG A 18 4.69 12.39 -25.58
N PHE A 19 5.03 12.15 -24.33
CA PHE A 19 6.02 12.90 -23.57
C PHE A 19 7.37 12.21 -23.63
N ASP A 20 8.45 12.97 -23.82
CA ASP A 20 9.82 12.46 -23.65
C ASP A 20 10.13 12.23 -22.16
N SER A 21 9.54 13.06 -21.30
CA SER A 21 9.66 13.00 -19.84
C SER A 21 8.42 13.62 -19.19
N VAL A 22 7.94 13.03 -18.11
CA VAL A 22 6.76 13.52 -17.36
C VAL A 22 7.15 14.15 -16.02
N TYR A 23 8.34 13.82 -15.50
CA TYR A 23 8.95 14.47 -14.35
C TYR A 23 9.93 15.59 -14.74
N GLY A 24 10.00 16.65 -13.95
CA GLY A 24 10.94 17.77 -14.20
C GLY A 24 10.62 18.63 -15.43
N THR A 25 9.44 18.43 -16.04
CA THR A 25 8.95 19.21 -17.18
C THR A 25 8.01 20.34 -16.76
N ASN A 26 7.95 21.39 -17.59
CA ASN A 26 7.01 22.51 -17.45
C ASN A 26 5.75 22.32 -18.31
N ASP A 27 5.58 21.18 -18.98
CA ASP A 27 4.36 20.87 -19.73
C ASP A 27 3.17 20.65 -18.75
N PRO A 28 2.12 21.50 -18.81
CA PRO A 28 0.96 21.36 -17.94
C PRO A 28 0.20 20.04 -18.13
N ASN A 29 0.21 19.46 -19.33
CA ASN A 29 -0.44 18.17 -19.59
C ASN A 29 0.32 17.04 -18.89
N ALA A 30 1.65 17.02 -18.99
CA ALA A 30 2.48 16.04 -18.29
C ALA A 30 2.28 16.13 -16.77
N GLN A 31 2.30 17.35 -16.21
CA GLN A 31 2.06 17.59 -14.78
C GLN A 31 0.66 17.11 -14.34
N THR A 32 -0.35 17.33 -15.17
CA THR A 32 -1.71 16.83 -14.92
C THR A 32 -1.75 15.30 -14.94
N MET A 33 -1.10 14.66 -15.90
CA MET A 33 -1.05 13.21 -16.00
C MET A 33 -0.35 12.57 -14.80
N VAL A 34 0.74 13.16 -14.32
CA VAL A 34 1.42 12.72 -13.08
C VAL A 34 0.52 12.88 -11.86
N ALA A 35 -0.19 14.01 -11.73
CA ALA A 35 -1.11 14.22 -10.62
C ALA A 35 -2.26 13.19 -10.60
N LEU A 36 -2.83 12.87 -11.77
CA LEU A 36 -3.85 11.83 -11.90
C LEU A 36 -3.27 10.43 -11.60
N ALA A 37 -2.03 10.16 -12.00
CA ALA A 37 -1.35 8.90 -11.72
C ALA A 37 -1.08 8.73 -10.22
N GLU A 38 -0.67 9.78 -9.54
CA GLU A 38 -0.46 9.79 -8.09
C GLU A 38 -1.77 9.50 -7.34
N GLU A 39 -2.86 10.17 -7.71
CA GLU A 39 -4.18 9.92 -7.11
C GLU A 39 -4.66 8.48 -7.36
N ALA A 40 -4.54 8.00 -8.60
CA ALA A 40 -4.93 6.65 -8.96
C ALA A 40 -4.10 5.59 -8.23
N GLY A 41 -2.78 5.76 -8.18
CA GLY A 41 -1.89 4.82 -7.51
C GLY A 41 -2.11 4.75 -6.02
N ALA A 42 -2.23 5.91 -5.35
CA ALA A 42 -2.55 5.97 -3.93
C ALA A 42 -3.93 5.38 -3.59
N GLU A 43 -4.91 5.44 -4.49
CA GLU A 43 -6.19 4.74 -4.32
C GLU A 43 -6.03 3.23 -4.45
N ILE A 44 -5.45 2.75 -5.56
CA ILE A 44 -5.28 1.32 -5.84
C ILE A 44 -4.50 0.64 -4.70
N ALA A 45 -3.41 1.27 -4.24
CA ALA A 45 -2.59 0.81 -3.14
C ALA A 45 -3.37 0.61 -1.82
N ARG A 46 -4.36 1.47 -1.54
CA ARG A 46 -5.18 1.40 -0.32
C ARG A 46 -6.31 0.38 -0.39
N ARG A 47 -6.70 -0.06 -1.59
CA ARG A 47 -7.87 -0.93 -1.78
C ARG A 47 -7.58 -2.41 -1.53
N ALA A 48 -6.31 -2.80 -1.42
CA ALA A 48 -5.93 -4.17 -1.09
C ALA A 48 -4.58 -4.28 -0.37
N ASP A 49 -4.39 -5.42 0.28
CA ASP A 49 -3.14 -5.85 0.92
C ASP A 49 -2.24 -6.51 -0.14
N TRP A 50 -1.75 -5.72 -1.11
CA TRP A 50 -0.95 -6.22 -2.21
C TRP A 50 0.27 -6.99 -1.68
N LYS A 51 0.50 -8.22 -2.16
CA LYS A 51 1.59 -9.08 -1.67
C LYS A 51 2.96 -8.41 -1.76
N ARG A 52 3.21 -7.65 -2.82
CA ARG A 52 4.48 -6.92 -3.02
C ARG A 52 4.68 -5.76 -2.04
N MET A 53 3.63 -5.33 -1.34
CA MET A 53 3.68 -4.31 -0.29
C MET A 53 3.72 -4.92 1.11
N LEU A 54 3.69 -6.25 1.25
CA LEU A 54 3.86 -6.93 2.53
C LEU A 54 5.33 -6.93 2.94
N THR A 55 5.58 -6.58 4.19
CA THR A 55 6.92 -6.52 4.77
C THR A 55 6.88 -6.97 6.22
N THR A 56 8.06 -7.25 6.77
CA THR A 56 8.22 -7.76 8.13
C THR A 56 9.13 -6.85 8.95
N HIS A 57 8.74 -6.58 10.19
CA HIS A 57 9.52 -5.84 11.18
C HIS A 57 9.91 -6.75 12.33
N ALA A 58 11.19 -6.78 12.67
CA ALA A 58 11.70 -7.48 13.84
C ALA A 58 11.54 -6.61 15.09
N VAL A 59 10.94 -7.17 16.13
CA VAL A 59 10.65 -6.48 17.38
C VAL A 59 11.83 -6.64 18.34
N SER A 60 12.25 -5.52 18.94
CA SER A 60 13.37 -5.47 19.87
C SER A 60 12.92 -5.46 21.33
N ALA A 61 11.83 -4.75 21.63
CA ALA A 61 11.32 -4.56 22.99
C ALA A 61 9.83 -4.20 23.00
N SER A 62 9.27 -3.95 24.20
CA SER A 62 7.93 -3.36 24.35
C SER A 62 8.00 -2.07 25.17
N PRO A 63 7.41 -0.96 24.71
CA PRO A 63 6.78 -0.77 23.40
C PRO A 63 7.80 -0.80 22.24
N GLU A 64 7.35 -1.18 21.05
CA GLU A 64 8.12 -1.13 19.81
C GLU A 64 7.54 -0.04 18.90
N LEU A 65 8.39 0.86 18.40
CA LEU A 65 7.95 1.87 17.44
C LEU A 65 7.92 1.27 16.04
N LEU A 66 6.74 1.25 15.42
CA LEU A 66 6.59 0.73 14.06
C LEU A 66 7.28 1.64 13.02
N PRO A 67 7.81 1.05 11.93
CA PRO A 67 8.42 1.78 10.82
C PRO A 67 7.56 2.92 10.25
N ALA A 68 8.20 3.89 9.60
CA ALA A 68 7.51 5.08 9.07
C ALA A 68 6.59 4.79 7.88
N ASP A 69 6.85 3.68 7.20
CA ASP A 69 6.06 3.16 6.10
C ASP A 69 4.94 2.22 6.57
N TYR A 70 4.81 1.94 7.87
CA TYR A 70 3.69 1.13 8.38
C TYR A 70 2.34 1.74 8.02
N GLN A 71 1.47 0.94 7.38
CA GLN A 71 0.09 1.32 7.09
C GLN A 71 -0.92 0.55 7.94
N ARG A 72 -0.83 -0.78 7.95
CA ARG A 72 -1.72 -1.67 8.71
C ARG A 72 -1.10 -3.05 8.90
N LEU A 73 -1.53 -3.78 9.92
CA LEU A 73 -1.15 -5.18 10.13
C LEU A 73 -1.68 -6.06 9.00
N ALA A 74 -0.90 -7.08 8.62
CA ALA A 74 -1.37 -8.11 7.71
C ALA A 74 -2.54 -8.91 8.33
N PRO A 75 -3.54 -9.34 7.53
CA PRO A 75 -4.61 -10.18 8.03
C PRO A 75 -4.09 -11.58 8.40
N GLY A 76 -4.71 -12.22 9.38
CA GLY A 76 -4.45 -13.65 9.66
C GLY A 76 -3.25 -13.97 10.54
N GLY A 77 -2.93 -13.11 11.51
CA GLY A 77 -1.88 -13.39 12.51
C GLY A 77 -0.56 -12.66 12.24
N ALA A 78 -0.64 -11.37 11.91
CA ALA A 78 0.51 -10.51 11.63
C ALA A 78 1.62 -10.54 12.67
N VAL A 79 1.30 -10.74 13.95
CA VAL A 79 2.27 -10.60 15.04
C VAL A 79 2.56 -11.98 15.62
N ARG A 80 3.82 -12.40 15.53
CA ARG A 80 4.28 -13.74 15.95
C ARG A 80 5.45 -13.62 16.92
N ALA A 81 5.42 -14.36 18.02
CA ALA A 81 6.55 -14.50 18.92
C ALA A 81 7.69 -15.32 18.28
N ALA A 82 8.88 -15.23 18.85
CA ALA A 82 10.05 -15.95 18.38
C ALA A 82 9.88 -17.49 18.42
N ASP A 83 9.01 -17.98 19.30
CA ASP A 83 8.66 -19.40 19.44
C ASP A 83 7.53 -19.86 18.50
N GLY A 84 7.00 -18.95 17.67
CA GLY A 84 5.95 -19.22 16.69
C GLY A 84 4.52 -19.00 17.19
N HIS A 85 4.30 -18.65 18.46
CA HIS A 85 2.95 -18.31 18.93
C HIS A 85 2.45 -17.00 18.33
N PHE A 86 1.18 -16.95 17.98
CA PHE A 86 0.55 -15.72 17.50
C PHE A 86 0.13 -14.84 18.67
N PHE A 87 0.45 -13.55 18.59
CA PHE A 87 -0.13 -12.57 19.51
C PHE A 87 -1.57 -12.28 19.12
N ARG A 88 -2.46 -12.24 20.12
CA ARG A 88 -3.85 -11.82 19.92
C ARG A 88 -3.94 -10.29 19.97
N PRO A 89 -4.39 -9.63 18.89
CA PRO A 89 -4.51 -8.18 18.88
C PRO A 89 -5.70 -7.71 19.72
N ILE A 90 -5.45 -6.72 20.57
CA ILE A 90 -6.47 -6.07 21.40
C ILE A 90 -6.64 -4.65 20.90
N ALA A 91 -7.78 -4.34 20.28
CA ALA A 91 -8.03 -3.02 19.73
C ALA A 91 -8.42 -1.99 20.80
N ASN A 92 -9.16 -2.41 21.83
CA ASN A 92 -9.69 -1.50 22.84
C ASN A 92 -8.66 -1.26 23.97
N GLY A 93 -8.30 0.00 24.19
CA GLY A 93 -7.34 0.39 25.24
C GLY A 93 -7.77 0.03 26.67
N ALA A 94 -9.08 0.00 26.97
CA ALA A 94 -9.59 -0.41 28.27
C ALA A 94 -9.41 -1.93 28.49
N GLN A 95 -9.66 -2.74 27.45
CA GLN A 95 -9.39 -4.19 27.50
C GLN A 95 -7.89 -4.45 27.64
N TRP A 96 -7.06 -3.67 26.94
CA TRP A 96 -5.61 -3.74 27.08
C TRP A 96 -5.15 -3.46 28.52
N ALA A 97 -5.70 -2.44 29.17
CA ALA A 97 -5.37 -2.11 30.56
C ALA A 97 -5.68 -3.26 31.54
N VAL A 98 -6.79 -3.98 31.33
CA VAL A 98 -7.13 -5.17 32.13
C VAL A 98 -6.15 -6.30 31.88
N ILE A 99 -5.78 -6.56 30.62
CA ILE A 99 -4.85 -7.63 30.24
C ILE A 99 -3.45 -7.39 30.78
N VAL A 100 -2.96 -6.15 30.78
CA VAL A 100 -1.63 -5.84 31.36
C VAL A 100 -1.66 -5.91 32.88
N GLY A 101 -2.82 -5.63 33.51
CA GLY A 101 -2.98 -5.74 34.97
C GLY A 101 -3.08 -7.18 35.49
N ILE A 102 -3.36 -8.15 34.63
CA ILE A 102 -3.51 -9.57 35.01
C ILE A 102 -2.50 -10.39 34.21
N ALA A 103 -1.55 -11.02 34.91
CA ALA A 103 -0.57 -11.88 34.27
C ALA A 103 -1.27 -12.99 33.46
N SER A 104 -0.97 -13.06 32.16
CA SER A 104 -1.44 -14.11 31.28
C SER A 104 -0.26 -14.77 30.60
N ALA A 105 -0.30 -16.10 30.45
CA ALA A 105 0.64 -16.82 29.61
C ALA A 105 0.31 -16.67 28.12
N GLU A 106 -0.92 -16.26 27.80
CA GLU A 106 -1.33 -16.02 26.42
C GLU A 106 -0.71 -14.71 25.91
N PRO A 107 -0.06 -14.71 24.73
CA PRO A 107 0.52 -13.52 24.13
C PRO A 107 -0.57 -12.58 23.57
N TYR A 108 -0.56 -11.32 24.01
CA TYR A 108 -1.41 -10.24 23.49
C TYR A 108 -0.58 -9.08 22.98
N CYS A 109 -1.08 -8.41 21.94
CA CYS A 109 -0.50 -7.17 21.44
C CYS A 109 -1.56 -6.06 21.33
N HIS A 110 -1.12 -4.81 21.43
CA HIS A 110 -1.99 -3.64 21.31
C HIS A 110 -1.26 -2.52 20.58
N LEU A 111 -1.85 -2.05 19.50
CA LEU A 111 -1.36 -0.91 18.75
C LEU A 111 -1.92 0.39 19.35
N ARG A 112 -1.03 1.29 19.76
CA ARG A 112 -1.37 2.64 20.24
C ARG A 112 -0.61 3.67 19.42
N GLY A 113 -1.31 4.36 18.52
CA GLY A 113 -0.65 5.22 17.54
C GLY A 113 0.28 4.39 16.64
N ARG A 114 1.60 4.59 16.75
CA ARG A 114 2.64 3.80 16.08
C ARG A 114 3.43 2.89 17.02
N GLU A 115 3.05 2.80 18.28
CA GLU A 115 3.71 1.94 19.25
C GLU A 115 2.94 0.62 19.38
N MET A 116 3.65 -0.49 19.16
CA MET A 116 3.15 -1.83 19.44
C MET A 116 3.53 -2.23 20.87
N HIS A 117 2.52 -2.46 21.70
CA HIS A 117 2.69 -2.98 23.04
C HIS A 117 2.46 -4.49 23.08
N PHE A 118 3.17 -5.17 23.97
CA PHE A 118 3.15 -6.63 24.11
C PHE A 118 2.93 -7.03 25.57
N SER A 119 2.16 -8.10 25.78
CA SER A 119 1.91 -8.69 27.09
C SER A 119 1.91 -10.23 26.95
N PRO A 120 2.80 -10.96 27.65
CA PRO A 120 3.90 -10.45 28.46
C PRO A 120 4.94 -9.67 27.65
N ALA A 121 5.51 -8.60 28.22
CA ALA A 121 6.52 -7.78 27.55
C ALA A 121 7.79 -8.58 27.18
N ALA A 122 8.09 -9.63 27.94
CA ALA A 122 9.23 -10.52 27.69
C ALA A 122 9.15 -11.26 26.34
N PHE A 123 7.96 -11.39 25.75
CA PHE A 123 7.79 -12.05 24.46
C PHE A 123 7.99 -11.11 23.27
N ALA A 124 8.20 -9.82 23.51
CA ALA A 124 8.40 -8.83 22.45
C ALA A 124 9.73 -9.04 21.72
N ALA A 125 10.83 -9.27 22.45
CA ALA A 125 12.15 -9.42 21.85
C ALA A 125 12.18 -10.65 20.93
N GLY A 126 12.49 -10.43 19.65
CA GLY A 126 12.50 -11.48 18.63
C GLY A 126 11.13 -11.81 18.04
N ALA A 127 10.06 -11.14 18.47
CA ALA A 127 8.78 -11.21 17.76
C ALA A 127 8.91 -10.59 16.36
N THR A 128 8.06 -11.02 15.44
CA THR A 128 7.97 -10.48 14.08
C THR A 128 6.58 -9.90 13.86
N ILE A 129 6.53 -8.71 13.27
CA ILE A 129 5.30 -8.06 12.84
C ILE A 129 5.29 -8.05 11.31
N GLU A 130 4.31 -8.72 10.71
CA GLU A 130 4.00 -8.63 9.29
C GLU A 130 2.98 -7.51 9.06
N TYR A 131 3.30 -6.59 8.16
CA TYR A 131 2.46 -5.43 7.90
C TYR A 131 2.45 -5.08 6.41
N VAL A 132 1.40 -4.37 5.99
CA VAL A 132 1.33 -3.76 4.67
C VAL A 132 1.99 -2.39 4.76
N SER A 133 3.03 -2.18 3.97
CA SER A 133 3.67 -0.88 3.79
C SER A 133 2.75 0.08 3.04
N LYS A 134 2.82 1.38 3.35
CA LYS A 134 2.16 2.43 2.57
C LYS A 134 2.90 2.70 1.26
N ASN A 135 4.13 2.22 1.12
CA ASN A 135 4.93 2.42 -0.08
C ASN A 135 4.36 1.55 -1.20
N TRP A 136 4.01 2.20 -2.32
CA TRP A 136 3.40 1.55 -3.48
C TRP A 136 4.16 1.82 -4.78
N VAL A 137 5.17 2.70 -4.71
CA VAL A 137 6.10 3.02 -5.78
C VAL A 137 7.44 2.37 -5.48
N LEU A 138 8.06 1.78 -6.51
CA LEU A 138 9.41 1.26 -6.52
C LEU A 138 10.24 2.05 -7.53
N GLY A 139 11.20 2.84 -7.02
CA GLY A 139 12.16 3.57 -7.84
C GLY A 139 13.48 2.83 -8.02
N ASP A 140 14.24 3.23 -9.04
CA ASP A 140 15.56 2.66 -9.34
C ASP A 140 16.62 3.09 -8.30
N PRO A 141 17.48 2.18 -7.81
CA PRO A 141 17.47 0.74 -8.08
C PRO A 141 16.44 -0.04 -7.26
N TYR A 142 16.16 0.36 -6.01
CA TYR A 142 15.25 -0.36 -5.11
C TYR A 142 14.65 0.56 -4.02
N GLU A 143 14.30 1.80 -4.35
CA GLU A 143 13.73 2.73 -3.36
C GLU A 143 12.21 2.60 -3.30
N GLU A 144 11.68 2.02 -2.23
CA GLU A 144 10.25 1.97 -1.96
C GLU A 144 9.74 3.28 -1.33
N ARG A 145 8.67 3.84 -1.90
CA ARG A 145 8.07 5.11 -1.46
C ARG A 145 6.58 5.19 -1.76
N ASP A 146 5.93 6.20 -1.20
CA ASP A 146 4.49 6.44 -1.30
C ASP A 146 4.12 7.52 -2.34
N THR A 147 5.09 7.96 -3.16
CA THR A 147 4.87 8.96 -4.20
C THR A 147 5.83 8.74 -5.37
N PHE A 148 5.38 9.05 -6.58
CA PHE A 148 6.25 9.09 -7.74
C PHE A 148 7.26 10.25 -7.65
N ARG A 149 8.47 10.06 -8.19
CA ARG A 149 9.57 11.03 -8.25
C ARG A 149 10.36 11.00 -9.55
N ALA A 150 10.21 9.97 -10.38
CA ALA A 150 10.95 9.84 -11.62
C ALA A 150 10.14 9.09 -12.70
N ASP A 151 10.56 9.24 -13.96
CA ASP A 151 9.93 8.63 -15.13
C ASP A 151 10.05 7.10 -15.17
N ASP A 152 11.10 6.57 -14.54
CA ASP A 152 11.44 5.15 -14.45
C ASP A 152 10.83 4.45 -13.23
N ASP A 153 10.16 5.19 -12.35
CA ASP A 153 9.44 4.61 -11.22
C ASP A 153 8.40 3.58 -11.71
N THR A 154 8.21 2.52 -10.94
CA THR A 154 7.24 1.44 -11.19
C THR A 154 6.30 1.29 -10.00
N THR A 155 5.18 0.57 -10.18
CA THR A 155 4.25 0.29 -9.07
C THR A 155 4.43 -1.12 -8.51
N LEU A 156 4.13 -1.27 -7.22
CA LEU A 156 4.13 -2.56 -6.54
C LEU A 156 2.83 -3.36 -6.78
N PHE A 157 1.77 -2.71 -7.28
CA PHE A 157 0.57 -3.36 -7.82
C PHE A 157 0.64 -3.42 -9.36
N PRO A 158 -0.24 -4.19 -10.04
CA PRO A 158 -0.25 -4.30 -11.50
C PRO A 158 -0.41 -2.96 -12.22
N GLU A 159 0.57 -2.59 -13.05
CA GLU A 159 0.66 -1.25 -13.66
C GLU A 159 -0.47 -0.93 -14.64
N TRP A 160 -1.14 -1.95 -15.18
CA TRP A 160 -2.27 -1.77 -16.08
C TRP A 160 -3.52 -1.25 -15.34
N LEU A 161 -3.65 -1.52 -14.03
CA LEU A 161 -4.70 -0.90 -13.19
C LEU A 161 -4.46 0.60 -13.10
N LEU A 162 -3.20 1.03 -13.01
CA LEU A 162 -2.83 2.44 -13.07
C LEU A 162 -3.32 3.05 -14.39
N LYS A 163 -2.98 2.42 -15.52
CA LYS A 163 -3.42 2.85 -16.86
C LYS A 163 -4.94 3.06 -16.94
N LYS A 164 -5.74 2.07 -16.53
CA LYS A 164 -7.21 2.20 -16.51
C LYS A 164 -7.67 3.32 -15.56
N GLY A 165 -7.04 3.42 -14.40
CA GLY A 165 -7.26 4.47 -13.42
C GLY A 165 -7.02 5.89 -13.96
N LEU A 166 -6.00 6.07 -14.80
CA LEU A 166 -5.72 7.35 -15.46
C LEU A 166 -6.78 7.68 -16.51
N ILE A 167 -7.17 6.72 -17.36
CA ILE A 167 -8.09 6.95 -18.48
C ILE A 167 -9.42 7.52 -17.99
N TRP A 168 -10.06 6.88 -17.00
CA TRP A 168 -11.38 7.33 -16.54
C TRP A 168 -11.29 8.66 -15.79
N ARG A 169 -10.22 8.89 -15.01
CA ARG A 169 -10.01 10.17 -14.29
C ARG A 169 -9.77 11.32 -15.26
N TRP A 170 -8.98 11.10 -16.30
CA TRP A 170 -8.76 12.09 -17.35
C TRP A 170 -10.06 12.42 -18.07
N LYS A 171 -10.84 11.40 -18.50
CA LYS A 171 -12.14 11.62 -19.14
C LYS A 171 -13.09 12.41 -18.25
N ARG A 172 -13.17 12.05 -16.95
CA ARG A 172 -13.96 12.77 -15.95
C ARG A 172 -13.51 14.24 -15.82
N GLN A 173 -12.20 14.50 -15.75
CA GLN A 173 -11.66 15.86 -15.69
C GLN A 173 -12.02 16.70 -16.93
N LYS A 174 -12.09 16.07 -18.10
CA LYS A 174 -12.49 16.71 -19.37
C LYS A 174 -14.01 16.78 -19.58
N GLY A 175 -14.82 16.24 -18.66
CA GLY A 175 -16.28 16.20 -18.79
C GLY A 175 -16.78 15.25 -19.87
N LEU A 176 -15.97 14.25 -20.25
CA LEU A 176 -16.34 13.19 -21.18
C LEU A 176 -16.99 12.02 -20.43
N SER A 177 -17.78 11.18 -21.12
CA SER A 177 -18.32 9.95 -20.53
C SER A 177 -17.17 9.02 -20.11
N PHE A 178 -17.25 8.55 -18.87
CA PHE A 178 -16.19 7.78 -18.21
C PHE A 178 -16.74 6.56 -17.46
N GLU A 179 -18.06 6.40 -17.38
CA GLU A 179 -18.75 5.42 -16.56
C GLU A 179 -18.37 3.99 -16.94
N ASP A 180 -18.30 3.69 -18.23
CA ASP A 180 -17.91 2.37 -18.72
C ASP A 180 -16.44 2.06 -18.37
N ASN A 181 -15.53 3.03 -18.52
CA ASN A 181 -14.12 2.85 -18.14
C ASN A 181 -13.93 2.68 -16.64
N LEU A 182 -14.75 3.36 -15.83
CA LEU A 182 -14.76 3.16 -14.38
C LEU A 182 -15.28 1.76 -14.03
N ALA A 183 -16.38 1.32 -14.65
CA ALA A 183 -16.92 -0.02 -14.42
C ALA A 183 -15.91 -1.13 -14.78
N GLU A 184 -15.22 -0.98 -15.91
CA GLU A 184 -14.13 -1.89 -16.28
C GLU A 184 -12.99 -1.87 -15.25
N PHE A 185 -12.53 -0.68 -14.84
CA PHE A 185 -11.48 -0.54 -13.82
C PHE A 185 -11.88 -1.23 -12.50
N GLU A 186 -13.13 -1.06 -12.06
CA GLU A 186 -13.62 -1.67 -10.83
C GLU A 186 -13.69 -3.20 -10.90
N ALA A 187 -14.17 -3.74 -12.02
CA ALA A 187 -14.25 -5.19 -12.25
C ALA A 187 -12.84 -5.82 -12.25
N ASP A 188 -11.94 -5.20 -12.98
CA ASP A 188 -10.55 -5.61 -13.13
C ASP A 188 -9.76 -5.50 -11.82
N LEU A 189 -9.97 -4.42 -11.07
CA LEU A 189 -9.36 -4.26 -9.76
C LEU A 189 -9.78 -5.39 -8.82
N LEU A 190 -11.07 -5.74 -8.79
CA LEU A 190 -11.54 -6.86 -7.97
C LEU A 190 -10.90 -8.19 -8.40
N GLN A 191 -10.78 -8.42 -9.71
CA GLN A 191 -10.11 -9.60 -10.25
C GLN A 191 -8.65 -9.68 -9.80
N GLU A 192 -7.89 -8.59 -9.91
CA GLU A 192 -6.48 -8.55 -9.49
C GLU A 192 -6.30 -8.71 -7.99
N ILE A 193 -7.22 -8.17 -7.19
CA ILE A 193 -7.19 -8.36 -5.73
C ILE A 193 -7.35 -9.86 -5.39
N ASN A 194 -8.24 -10.56 -6.09
CA ASN A 194 -8.46 -11.99 -5.89
C ASN A 194 -7.27 -12.82 -6.39
N ALA A 195 -6.74 -12.47 -7.56
CA ALA A 195 -5.57 -13.10 -8.15
C ALA A 195 -4.32 -12.93 -7.26
N ASP A 196 -4.08 -11.72 -6.75
CA ASP A 196 -2.96 -11.42 -5.85
C ASP A 196 -3.08 -12.23 -4.56
N ARG A 197 -4.28 -12.40 -3.99
CA ARG A 197 -4.52 -13.29 -2.84
C ARG A 197 -4.28 -14.77 -3.12
N GLY A 198 -4.27 -15.18 -4.39
CA GLY A 198 -4.20 -16.59 -4.79
C GLY A 198 -5.54 -17.33 -4.68
N THR A 199 -6.64 -16.58 -4.57
CA THR A 199 -8.00 -17.10 -4.62
C THR A 199 -8.55 -16.83 -6.03
N SER A 200 -8.24 -17.70 -6.97
CA SER A 200 -8.81 -17.70 -8.33
C SER A 200 -10.23 -18.25 -8.33
#